data_AF-J5KMD8-F1
#
_entry.id   AF-J5KMD8-F1
#
_cell.length_a   1.000
_cell.length_b   1.000
_cell.length_c   1.000
_cell.angle_alpha   90.00
_cell.angle_beta   90.00
_cell.angle_gamma   90.00
#
_symmetry.space_group_name_H-M   'P 1'
#
loop_
_entity.id
_entity.type
_entity.pdbx_description
1 polymer ?
#
loop_
_entity_poly.entity_id
_entity_poly.type
_entity_poly.pdbx_seq_one_letter_code
_entity_poly.pdbx_strand_id
1 'polypeptide(L)'
;MNQFDQFQNALSLETISEKAFRINPDSRYFVGKTPNGGYLNALMHKALISLVPHSVAISSSIQFLDRIEAKDIILEVEVLKVSRGSSSGIVKLIQDNRICTVFNAICSDFEHMKGYDGLKTAPPEIIKEFSREEYKDLNYDKISPGFTPSFIHQLACTVHPRHAWWDRELASDEADARCSSYMQMKGGIPDQFVLSFYVDVAPPVVSNKYGPIRVDTNL
;
A
#
# COMPACT_ATOMS: atom_id res chain seq x y z
N MET A 1 -15.09 5.56 14.75
CA MET A 1 -14.77 4.66 13.63
C MET A 1 -13.37 4.11 13.87
N ASN A 2 -13.14 2.81 13.75
CA ASN A 2 -11.81 2.23 13.92
C ASN A 2 -10.96 2.42 12.64
N GLN A 3 -9.67 2.06 12.67
CA GLN A 3 -8.76 2.26 11.53
C GLN A 3 -9.17 1.46 10.29
N PHE A 4 -9.66 0.23 10.50
CA PHE A 4 -10.14 -0.63 9.41
C PHE A 4 -11.38 -0.04 8.73
N ASP A 5 -12.43 0.28 9.50
CA ASP A 5 -13.67 0.88 8.97
C ASP A 5 -13.38 2.22 8.27
N GLN A 6 -12.44 3.00 8.80
CA GLN A 6 -12.01 4.24 8.17
C GLN A 6 -11.39 3.99 6.80
N PHE A 7 -10.52 2.98 6.70
CA PHE A 7 -9.91 2.63 5.43
C PHE A 7 -10.95 2.13 4.43
N GLN A 8 -11.89 1.29 4.86
CA GLN A 8 -12.98 0.82 3.99
C GLN A 8 -13.83 1.98 3.45
N ASN A 9 -14.12 2.97 4.30
CA ASN A 9 -14.85 4.18 3.90
C ASN A 9 -14.03 5.08 2.96
N ALA A 10 -12.72 5.18 3.17
CA ALA A 10 -11.81 5.90 2.28
C ALA A 10 -11.66 5.23 0.89
N LEU A 11 -12.12 3.98 0.76
CA LEU A 11 -12.20 3.26 -0.51
C LEU A 11 -13.59 3.35 -1.17
N SER A 12 -14.51 4.18 -0.67
CA SER A 12 -15.83 4.30 -1.29
C SER A 12 -15.74 4.94 -2.68
N LEU A 13 -16.33 4.31 -3.69
CA LEU A 13 -16.28 4.74 -5.08
C LEU A 13 -17.65 5.23 -5.53
N GLU A 14 -17.71 6.41 -6.16
CA GLU A 14 -18.91 6.92 -6.82
C GLU A 14 -18.97 6.35 -8.24
N THR A 15 -20.01 5.58 -8.57
CA THR A 15 -20.20 5.07 -9.93
C THR A 15 -20.66 6.22 -10.84
N ILE A 16 -19.90 6.49 -11.91
CA ILE A 16 -20.26 7.51 -12.91
C ILE A 16 -20.71 6.90 -14.25
N SER A 17 -20.31 5.66 -14.55
CA SER A 17 -20.78 4.87 -15.68
C SER A 17 -20.58 3.38 -15.41
N GLU A 18 -20.98 2.51 -16.34
CA GLU A 18 -20.79 1.05 -16.24
C GLU A 18 -19.33 0.65 -15.98
N LYS A 19 -18.37 1.43 -16.50
CA LYS A 19 -16.94 1.08 -16.46
C LYS A 19 -16.07 2.19 -15.85
N ALA A 20 -16.67 3.16 -15.18
CA ALA A 20 -15.93 4.25 -14.59
C ALA A 20 -16.46 4.68 -13.23
N PHE A 21 -15.52 5.05 -12.36
CA PHE A 21 -15.79 5.50 -11.00
C PHE A 21 -15.10 6.85 -10.75
N ARG A 22 -15.68 7.66 -9.88
CA ARG A 22 -15.09 8.89 -9.35
C ARG A 22 -14.78 8.71 -7.87
N ILE A 23 -13.69 9.34 -7.43
CA ILE A 23 -13.38 9.48 -6.00
C ILE A 23 -12.57 10.75 -5.78
N ASN A 24 -12.79 11.42 -4.64
CA ASN A 24 -11.87 12.38 -4.07
C ASN A 24 -10.98 11.65 -3.03
N PRO A 25 -9.69 11.43 -3.30
CA PRO A 25 -8.84 10.62 -2.43
C PRO A 25 -8.69 11.24 -1.04
N ASP A 26 -8.79 10.41 -0.01
CA ASP A 26 -8.74 10.89 1.37
C ASP A 26 -7.32 11.27 1.79
N SER A 27 -7.11 12.56 2.09
CA SER A 27 -5.83 13.14 2.51
C SER A 27 -5.16 12.44 3.70
N ARG A 28 -5.91 11.70 4.52
CA ARG A 28 -5.35 10.88 5.61
C ARG A 28 -4.40 9.80 5.10
N TYR A 29 -4.52 9.38 3.85
CA TYR A 29 -3.70 8.33 3.23
C TYR A 29 -2.64 8.90 2.28
N PHE A 30 -2.20 10.15 2.51
CA PHE A 30 -1.24 10.83 1.64
C PHE A 30 0.19 10.78 2.19
N VAL A 31 1.15 10.87 1.26
CA VAL A 31 2.54 11.21 1.50
C VAL A 31 2.76 12.65 1.04
N GLY A 32 2.81 13.58 1.99
CA GLY A 32 2.78 15.01 1.67
C GLY A 32 1.47 15.41 1.00
N LYS A 33 1.52 15.77 -0.29
CA LYS A 33 0.33 16.21 -1.07
C LYS A 33 -0.21 15.16 -2.03
N THR A 34 0.40 13.98 -2.08
CA THR A 34 0.08 12.95 -3.06
C THR A 34 -0.40 11.68 -2.35
N PRO A 35 -1.44 11.00 -2.85
CA PRO A 35 -1.90 9.73 -2.28
C PRO A 35 -0.78 8.69 -2.19
N ASN A 36 -0.75 7.90 -1.11
CA ASN A 36 0.16 6.76 -0.98
C ASN A 36 -0.10 5.73 -2.10
N GLY A 37 0.95 5.10 -2.61
CA GLY A 37 0.86 4.16 -3.74
C GLY A 37 0.05 2.91 -3.41
N GLY A 38 0.20 2.37 -2.19
CA GLY A 38 -0.61 1.27 -1.68
C GLY A 38 -2.09 1.61 -1.52
N TYR A 39 -2.41 2.86 -1.15
CA TYR A 39 -3.79 3.34 -1.12
C TYR A 39 -4.39 3.43 -2.54
N LEU A 40 -3.62 3.94 -3.51
CA LEU A 40 -4.04 3.94 -4.91
C LEU A 40 -4.24 2.53 -5.46
N ASN A 41 -3.35 1.60 -5.10
CA ASN A 41 -3.48 0.19 -5.44
C ASN A 41 -4.80 -0.39 -4.92
N ALA A 42 -5.14 -0.14 -3.65
CA ALA A 42 -6.41 -0.56 -3.05
C ALA A 42 -7.64 0.02 -3.78
N LEU A 43 -7.62 1.31 -4.13
CA LEU A 43 -8.70 1.96 -4.89
C LEU A 43 -8.90 1.34 -6.27
N MET A 44 -7.82 1.15 -7.01
CA MET A 44 -7.85 0.59 -8.36
C MET A 44 -8.26 -0.89 -8.34
N HIS A 45 -7.79 -1.66 -7.37
CA HIS A 45 -8.22 -3.03 -7.14
C HIS A 45 -9.73 -3.09 -6.86
N LYS A 46 -10.26 -2.21 -5.99
CA LYS A 46 -11.70 -2.15 -5.69
C LYS A 46 -12.55 -1.80 -6.92
N ALA A 47 -12.09 -0.87 -7.75
CA ALA A 47 -12.74 -0.54 -9.01
C ALA A 47 -12.82 -1.76 -9.94
N LEU A 48 -11.74 -2.53 -10.07
CA LEU A 48 -11.73 -3.74 -10.91
C LEU A 48 -12.72 -4.79 -10.42
N ILE A 49 -12.66 -5.16 -9.14
CA ILE A 49 -13.53 -6.23 -8.60
C ILE A 49 -15.00 -5.83 -8.52
N SER A 50 -15.32 -4.54 -8.66
CA SER A 50 -16.70 -4.09 -8.80
C SER A 50 -17.33 -4.54 -10.13
N LEU A 51 -16.53 -4.93 -11.13
CA LEU A 51 -16.97 -5.32 -12.46
C LEU A 51 -16.68 -6.79 -12.84
N VAL A 52 -16.02 -7.54 -11.97
CA VAL A 52 -15.70 -8.96 -12.20
C VAL A 52 -16.20 -9.83 -11.05
N PRO A 53 -16.54 -11.10 -11.28
CA PRO A 53 -17.10 -11.96 -10.23
C PRO A 53 -16.07 -12.42 -9.20
N HIS A 54 -14.77 -12.26 -9.47
CA HIS A 54 -13.69 -12.73 -8.60
C HIS A 54 -13.17 -11.59 -7.72
N SER A 55 -13.08 -11.85 -6.42
CA SER A 55 -12.94 -10.82 -5.39
C SER A 55 -11.49 -10.50 -4.99
N VAL A 56 -10.53 -11.36 -5.35
CA VAL A 56 -9.15 -11.23 -4.85
C VAL A 56 -8.12 -11.23 -5.97
N ALA A 57 -7.31 -10.18 -6.06
CA ALA A 57 -6.13 -10.17 -6.92
C ALA A 57 -5.07 -11.19 -6.44
N ILE A 58 -4.86 -12.25 -7.22
CA ILE A 58 -3.78 -13.22 -7.01
C ILE A 58 -2.45 -12.73 -7.57
N SER A 59 -2.51 -11.80 -8.52
CA SER A 59 -1.37 -11.08 -9.07
C SER A 59 -1.84 -9.70 -9.48
N SER A 60 -1.06 -8.67 -9.14
CA SER A 60 -1.30 -7.32 -9.58
C SER A 60 0.02 -6.60 -9.83
N SER A 61 -0.01 -5.62 -10.72
CA SER A 61 1.05 -4.64 -10.89
C SER A 61 0.46 -3.25 -11.10
N ILE A 62 1.21 -2.25 -10.67
CA ILE A 62 0.84 -0.85 -10.74
C ILE A 62 2.01 -0.04 -11.28
N GLN A 63 1.75 0.87 -12.20
CA GLN A 63 2.71 1.80 -12.76
C GLN A 63 2.27 3.23 -12.45
N PHE A 64 3.11 3.97 -11.73
CA PHE A 64 2.91 5.39 -11.45
C PHE A 64 3.59 6.21 -12.56
N LEU A 65 2.78 6.88 -13.38
CA LEU A 65 3.20 7.57 -14.61
C LEU A 65 3.26 9.09 -14.44
N ASP A 66 2.40 9.66 -13.59
CA ASP A 66 2.33 11.10 -13.34
C ASP A 66 1.90 11.37 -11.89
N ARG A 67 2.17 12.58 -11.42
CA ARG A 67 1.82 13.02 -10.07
C ARG A 67 0.31 13.23 -9.96
N ILE A 68 -0.24 12.80 -8.83
CA ILE A 68 -1.64 13.00 -8.45
C ILE A 68 -1.72 14.10 -7.40
N GLU A 69 -2.62 15.04 -7.63
CA GLU A 69 -2.96 16.14 -6.73
C GLU A 69 -4.19 15.79 -5.88
N ALA A 70 -4.38 16.53 -4.78
CA ALA A 70 -5.46 16.36 -3.80
C ALA A 70 -6.84 16.82 -4.33
N LYS A 71 -7.32 16.18 -5.39
CA LYS A 71 -8.61 16.46 -6.03
C LYS A 71 -9.18 15.20 -6.68
N ASP A 72 -10.37 15.32 -7.23
CA ASP A 72 -11.07 14.22 -7.88
C ASP A 72 -10.20 13.50 -8.92
N ILE A 73 -10.32 12.19 -8.91
CA ILE A 73 -9.74 11.28 -9.89
C ILE A 73 -10.85 10.42 -10.49
N ILE A 74 -10.62 9.97 -11.72
CA ILE A 74 -11.49 9.03 -12.42
C ILE A 74 -10.75 7.70 -12.53
N LEU A 75 -11.42 6.60 -12.22
CA LEU A 75 -10.94 5.24 -12.41
C LEU A 75 -11.72 4.63 -13.58
N GLU A 76 -11.07 4.41 -14.71
CA GLU A 76 -11.66 3.70 -15.86
C GLU A 76 -11.20 2.25 -15.87
N VAL A 77 -12.15 1.32 -16.02
CA VAL A 77 -11.91 -0.12 -15.93
C VAL A 77 -12.11 -0.79 -17.28
N GLU A 78 -11.10 -1.55 -17.72
CA GLU A 78 -11.15 -2.41 -18.88
C GLU A 78 -11.05 -3.87 -18.43
N VAL A 79 -12.16 -4.61 -18.50
CA VAL A 79 -12.16 -6.05 -18.27
C VAL A 79 -11.64 -6.76 -19.52
N LEU A 80 -10.50 -7.44 -19.39
CA LEU A 80 -9.86 -8.15 -20.49
C LEU A 80 -10.43 -9.56 -20.69
N LYS A 81 -10.71 -10.26 -19.58
CA LYS A 81 -11.23 -11.63 -19.61
C LYS A 81 -12.01 -11.95 -18.35
N VAL A 82 -13.12 -12.67 -18.52
CA VAL A 82 -13.82 -13.38 -17.45
C VAL A 82 -13.87 -14.85 -17.82
N SER A 83 -13.43 -15.70 -16.91
CA SER A 83 -13.47 -17.15 -17.05
C SER A 83 -14.03 -17.80 -15.78
N ARG A 84 -14.13 -19.13 -15.75
CA ARG A 84 -14.66 -19.84 -14.58
C ARG A 84 -13.82 -19.67 -13.31
N GLY A 85 -12.49 -19.57 -13.43
CA GLY A 85 -11.59 -19.58 -12.28
C GLY A 85 -10.81 -18.29 -12.06
N SER A 86 -10.85 -17.37 -13.01
CA SER A 86 -10.22 -16.06 -12.87
C SER A 86 -10.83 -15.02 -13.79
N SER A 87 -10.62 -13.75 -13.43
CA SER A 87 -10.85 -12.60 -14.29
C SER A 87 -9.58 -11.75 -14.37
N SER A 88 -9.41 -11.02 -15.46
CA SER A 88 -8.30 -10.07 -15.60
C SER A 88 -8.79 -8.76 -16.17
N GLY A 89 -8.14 -7.68 -15.76
CA GLY A 89 -8.48 -6.35 -16.21
C GLY A 89 -7.38 -5.33 -15.96
N ILE A 90 -7.60 -4.15 -16.52
CA ILE A 90 -6.77 -2.97 -16.38
C ILE A 90 -7.63 -1.86 -15.77
N VAL A 91 -7.07 -1.09 -14.86
CA VAL A 91 -7.67 0.14 -14.35
C VAL A 91 -6.73 1.30 -14.67
N LYS A 92 -7.26 2.36 -15.24
CA LYS A 92 -6.54 3.61 -15.49
C LYS A 92 -7.05 4.65 -14.50
N LEU A 93 -6.14 5.25 -13.75
CA LEU A 93 -6.41 6.42 -12.94
C LEU A 93 -6.11 7.65 -13.78
N ILE A 94 -7.13 8.49 -13.97
CA ILE A 94 -7.10 9.68 -14.80
C ILE A 94 -7.35 10.91 -13.94
N GLN A 95 -6.48 11.91 -14.05
CA GLN A 95 -6.66 13.23 -13.43
C GLN A 95 -6.29 14.31 -14.45
N ASP A 96 -7.15 15.32 -14.61
CA ASP A 96 -6.98 16.39 -15.63
C ASP A 96 -6.71 15.86 -17.05
N ASN A 97 -7.44 14.83 -17.49
CA ASN A 97 -7.27 14.17 -18.78
C ASN A 97 -5.88 13.52 -19.00
N ARG A 98 -5.10 13.31 -17.94
CA ARG A 98 -3.82 12.57 -17.98
C ARG A 98 -3.98 11.24 -17.28
N ILE A 99 -3.42 10.18 -17.85
CA ILE A 99 -3.30 8.89 -17.17
C ILE A 99 -2.13 9.01 -16.18
N CYS A 100 -2.44 9.02 -14.89
CA CYS A 100 -1.43 9.14 -13.83
C CYS A 100 -0.98 7.79 -13.31
N THR A 101 -1.86 6.79 -13.31
CA THR A 101 -1.54 5.43 -12.83
C THR A 101 -2.24 4.39 -13.69
N VAL A 102 -1.55 3.28 -13.96
CA VAL A 102 -2.13 2.09 -14.59
C VAL A 102 -1.98 0.93 -13.61
N PHE A 103 -3.06 0.19 -13.40
CA PHE A 103 -3.11 -1.01 -12.59
C PHE A 103 -3.59 -2.16 -13.46
N ASN A 104 -2.97 -3.32 -13.34
CA ASN A 104 -3.44 -4.54 -13.99
C ASN A 104 -3.45 -5.68 -12.97
N ALA A 105 -4.47 -6.50 -13.01
CA ALA A 105 -4.56 -7.64 -12.10
C ALA A 105 -5.24 -8.86 -12.72
N ILE A 106 -4.92 -10.01 -12.15
CA ILE A 106 -5.63 -11.26 -12.30
C ILE A 106 -6.30 -11.54 -10.95
N CYS A 107 -7.62 -11.63 -10.96
CA CYS A 107 -8.46 -11.89 -9.80
C CYS A 107 -8.96 -13.33 -9.81
N SER A 108 -9.04 -13.95 -8.64
CA SER A 108 -9.61 -15.28 -8.38
C SER A 108 -10.28 -15.27 -7.00
N ASP A 109 -10.82 -16.41 -6.58
CA ASP A 109 -11.45 -16.58 -5.27
C ASP A 109 -10.70 -17.68 -4.50
N PHE A 110 -10.00 -17.26 -3.44
CA PHE A 110 -9.17 -18.17 -2.64
C PHE A 110 -9.98 -19.28 -1.98
N GLU A 111 -11.28 -19.08 -1.72
CA GLU A 111 -12.17 -20.11 -1.16
C GLU A 111 -12.32 -21.36 -2.03
N HIS A 112 -12.02 -21.25 -3.34
CA HIS A 112 -12.08 -22.36 -4.27
C HIS A 112 -10.69 -22.95 -4.61
N MET A 113 -9.62 -22.32 -4.13
CA MET A 113 -8.26 -22.80 -4.37
C MET A 113 -7.96 -24.04 -3.51
N LYS A 114 -7.34 -25.04 -4.14
CA LYS A 114 -6.85 -26.27 -3.49
C LYS A 114 -5.38 -26.43 -3.81
N GLY A 115 -4.59 -26.85 -2.84
CA GLY A 115 -3.17 -27.06 -3.02
C GLY A 115 -2.43 -27.13 -1.70
N TYR A 116 -1.10 -27.06 -1.79
CA TYR A 116 -0.24 -26.96 -0.62
C TYR A 116 -0.38 -25.58 0.01
N ASP A 117 -0.76 -25.54 1.29
CA ASP A 117 -0.79 -24.34 2.12
C ASP A 117 0.35 -24.43 3.13
N GLY A 118 1.42 -23.70 2.87
CA GLY A 118 2.61 -23.70 3.70
C GLY A 118 3.75 -22.87 3.14
N LEU A 119 4.71 -22.56 4.00
CA LEU A 119 5.93 -21.89 3.62
C LEU A 119 7.01 -22.93 3.35
N LYS A 120 7.61 -22.90 2.15
CA LYS A 120 8.76 -23.76 1.81
C LYS A 120 9.99 -23.46 2.67
N THR A 121 10.09 -22.23 3.18
CA THR A 121 11.21 -21.74 3.99
C THR A 121 10.68 -21.20 5.30
N ALA A 122 11.47 -21.32 6.37
CA ALA A 122 11.13 -20.73 7.65
C ALA A 122 11.10 -19.19 7.53
N PRO A 123 10.30 -18.50 8.38
CA PRO A 123 10.39 -17.06 8.52
C PRO A 123 11.83 -16.61 8.79
N PRO A 124 12.26 -15.43 8.30
CA PRO A 124 13.63 -14.97 8.50
C PRO A 124 14.05 -14.90 9.98
N GLU A 125 15.25 -15.39 10.30
CA GLU A 125 15.77 -15.45 11.68
C GLU A 125 15.84 -14.08 12.37
N ILE A 126 16.02 -13.00 11.60
CA ILE A 126 16.04 -11.62 12.12
C ILE A 126 14.80 -11.27 12.97
N ILE A 127 13.65 -11.90 12.70
CA ILE A 127 12.42 -11.67 13.45
C ILE A 127 12.57 -12.11 14.92
N LYS A 128 13.52 -13.00 15.22
CA LYS A 128 13.80 -13.54 16.55
C LYS A 128 14.92 -12.80 17.31
N GLU A 129 15.64 -11.88 16.66
CA GLU A 129 16.77 -11.16 17.28
C GLU A 129 16.31 -10.26 18.44
N PHE A 130 15.11 -9.69 18.32
CA PHE A 130 14.50 -8.80 19.31
C PHE A 130 13.08 -9.24 19.61
N SER A 131 12.63 -9.02 20.84
CA SER A 131 11.23 -9.23 21.20
C SER A 131 10.35 -8.18 20.52
N ARG A 132 9.05 -8.47 20.37
CA ARG A 132 8.12 -7.57 19.67
C ARG A 132 8.00 -6.21 20.37
N GLU A 133 8.17 -6.18 21.69
CA GLU A 133 8.11 -4.99 22.54
C GLU A 133 9.30 -4.05 22.31
N GLU A 134 10.41 -4.55 21.78
CA GLU A 134 11.60 -3.76 21.48
C GLU A 134 11.53 -3.07 20.12
N TYR A 135 10.58 -3.48 19.26
CA TYR A 135 10.39 -2.85 17.95
C TYR A 135 10.02 -1.38 18.11
N LYS A 136 10.50 -0.55 17.17
CA LYS A 136 10.33 0.90 17.22
C LYS A 136 9.09 1.30 16.43
N ASP A 137 8.26 2.16 17.00
CA ASP A 137 7.17 2.77 16.24
C ASP A 137 7.71 3.47 14.99
N LEU A 138 7.04 3.26 13.86
CA LEU A 138 7.30 3.99 12.62
C LEU A 138 6.82 5.42 12.80
N ASN A 139 7.68 6.25 13.38
CA ASN A 139 7.39 7.62 13.74
C ASN A 139 8.63 8.49 13.54
N TYR A 140 8.62 9.27 12.47
CA TYR A 140 9.71 10.17 12.12
C TYR A 140 9.62 11.54 12.83
N ASP A 141 8.53 11.81 13.55
CA ASP A 141 8.39 13.06 14.31
C ASP A 141 9.39 13.17 15.46
N LYS A 142 10.03 12.05 15.82
CA LYS A 142 11.21 12.01 16.69
C LYS A 142 12.39 12.83 16.13
N ILE A 143 12.49 12.96 14.81
CA ILE A 143 13.50 13.80 14.13
C ILE A 143 13.03 15.25 14.09
N SER A 144 11.83 15.48 13.56
CA SER A 144 11.23 16.82 13.43
C SER A 144 9.71 16.71 13.43
N PRO A 145 8.97 17.57 14.16
CA PRO A 145 7.52 17.57 14.14
C PRO A 145 6.93 17.68 12.73
N GLY A 146 5.95 16.83 12.40
CA GLY A 146 5.26 16.82 11.11
C GLY A 146 6.01 16.09 10.00
N PHE A 147 7.08 15.38 10.32
CA PHE A 147 7.88 14.61 9.37
C PHE A 147 7.28 13.22 9.11
N THR A 148 6.46 12.70 10.02
CA THR A 148 5.69 11.46 9.79
C THR A 148 4.58 11.71 8.76
N PRO A 149 4.55 10.98 7.62
CA PRO A 149 3.47 11.10 6.66
C PRO A 149 2.10 10.71 7.24
N SER A 150 1.04 11.40 6.80
CA SER A 150 -0.31 11.24 7.35
C SER A 150 -0.82 9.80 7.32
N PHE A 151 -0.48 9.03 6.28
CA PHE A 151 -0.90 7.64 6.11
C PHE A 151 -0.36 6.70 7.20
N ILE A 152 0.79 7.02 7.79
CA ILE A 152 1.42 6.22 8.86
C ILE A 152 0.58 6.27 10.14
N HIS A 153 -0.15 7.35 10.38
CA HIS A 153 -1.03 7.45 11.55
C HIS A 153 -2.32 6.61 11.39
N GLN A 154 -2.60 6.07 10.20
CA GLN A 154 -3.81 5.31 9.92
C GLN A 154 -3.68 3.81 10.24
N LEU A 155 -2.51 3.36 10.70
CA LEU A 155 -2.27 2.01 11.18
C LEU A 155 -1.25 2.00 12.33
N ALA A 156 -1.22 0.93 13.11
CA ALA A 156 -0.08 0.63 13.97
C ALA A 156 1.01 -0.03 13.13
N CYS A 157 2.20 0.58 13.07
CA CYS A 157 3.36 0.01 12.39
C CYS A 157 4.58 0.10 13.31
N THR A 158 5.18 -1.04 13.64
CA THR A 158 6.45 -1.10 14.36
C THR A 158 7.51 -1.75 13.48
N VAL A 159 8.74 -1.27 13.56
CA VAL A 159 9.87 -1.64 12.71
C VAL A 159 10.99 -2.21 13.57
N HIS A 160 11.65 -3.23 13.04
CA HIS A 160 12.79 -3.89 13.68
C HIS A 160 13.87 -2.86 14.05
N PRO A 161 14.46 -2.91 15.27
CA PRO A 161 15.40 -1.89 15.75
C PRO A 161 16.57 -1.60 14.80
N ARG A 162 17.14 -2.65 14.19
CA ARG A 162 18.24 -2.50 13.20
C ARG A 162 17.82 -1.76 11.92
N HIS A 163 16.53 -1.72 11.59
CA HIS A 163 16.00 -1.09 10.37
C HIS A 163 15.41 0.31 10.61
N ALA A 164 15.24 0.72 11.87
CA ALA A 164 14.69 2.00 12.25
C ALA A 164 15.74 3.12 12.13
N TRP A 165 16.09 3.53 10.91
CA TRP A 165 17.17 4.50 10.66
C TRP A 165 17.02 5.85 11.38
N TRP A 166 15.80 6.22 11.74
CA TRP A 166 15.49 7.46 12.47
C TRP A 166 15.73 7.36 13.98
N ASP A 167 15.95 6.15 14.50
CA ASP A 167 15.98 5.84 15.94
C ASP A 167 16.96 4.70 16.24
N ARG A 168 18.13 4.71 15.58
CA ARG A 168 19.22 3.74 15.79
C ARG A 168 20.58 4.43 15.82
N GLU A 169 21.51 3.81 16.54
CA GLU A 169 22.92 4.24 16.63
C GLU A 169 23.84 3.53 15.61
N LEU A 170 23.28 2.68 14.74
CA LEU A 170 24.03 1.88 13.78
C LEU A 170 24.57 2.74 12.62
N ALA A 171 25.87 2.64 12.34
CA ALA A 171 26.52 3.30 11.22
C ALA A 171 26.04 2.77 9.85
N SER A 172 26.13 3.59 8.80
CA SER A 172 25.57 3.26 7.46
C SER A 172 26.30 2.11 6.74
N ASP A 173 27.57 1.88 7.05
CA ASP A 173 28.38 0.76 6.54
C ASP A 173 27.97 -0.59 7.14
N GLU A 174 27.45 -0.59 8.37
CA GLU A 174 26.91 -1.77 9.05
C GLU A 174 25.40 -1.98 8.81
N ALA A 175 24.73 -1.02 8.18
CA ALA A 175 23.30 -1.05 7.93
C ALA A 175 22.91 -1.75 6.63
N ASP A 176 21.82 -2.53 6.69
CA ASP A 176 21.22 -3.19 5.54
C ASP A 176 20.09 -2.38 4.92
N ALA A 177 19.97 -2.43 3.59
CA ALA A 177 18.82 -1.92 2.86
C ALA A 177 17.64 -2.91 2.98
N ARG A 178 17.14 -3.06 4.20
CA ARG A 178 16.12 -4.06 4.58
C ARG A 178 15.11 -3.44 5.53
N CYS A 179 13.86 -3.92 5.48
CA CYS A 179 12.84 -3.62 6.47
C CYS A 179 12.16 -4.91 6.96
N SER A 180 11.81 -4.93 8.24
CA SER A 180 11.00 -5.97 8.87
C SER A 180 10.12 -5.26 9.88
N SER A 181 8.82 -5.52 9.82
CA SER A 181 7.83 -4.70 10.52
C SER A 181 6.59 -5.50 10.85
N TYR A 182 5.92 -5.12 11.94
CA TYR A 182 4.57 -5.56 12.25
C TYR A 182 3.60 -4.43 11.90
N MET A 183 2.55 -4.75 11.15
CA MET A 183 1.55 -3.78 10.70
C MET A 183 0.15 -4.25 11.09
N GLN A 184 -0.68 -3.32 11.56
CA GLN A 184 -2.06 -3.61 11.94
C GLN A 184 -2.95 -2.37 11.84
N MET A 185 -4.05 -2.48 11.09
CA MET A 185 -5.22 -1.60 11.22
C MET A 185 -6.12 -2.14 12.33
N LYS A 186 -6.30 -1.35 13.38
CA LYS A 186 -7.16 -1.73 14.51
C LYS A 186 -8.62 -1.82 14.09
N GLY A 187 -9.31 -2.85 14.59
CA GLY A 187 -10.77 -2.99 14.53
C GLY A 187 -11.33 -3.87 13.39
N GLY A 188 -10.47 -4.50 12.59
CA GLY A 188 -10.89 -5.48 11.58
C GLY A 188 -9.82 -6.51 11.25
N ILE A 189 -10.18 -7.50 10.44
CA ILE A 189 -9.26 -8.47 9.87
C ILE A 189 -8.75 -7.90 8.53
N PRO A 190 -7.43 -7.82 8.30
CA PRO A 190 -6.89 -7.34 7.03
C PRO A 190 -7.46 -8.11 5.83
N ASP A 191 -8.09 -7.38 4.91
CA ASP A 191 -8.56 -7.90 3.62
C ASP A 191 -7.55 -7.61 2.51
N GLN A 192 -7.88 -7.98 1.27
CA GLN A 192 -7.00 -7.76 0.11
C GLN A 192 -6.66 -6.29 -0.14
N PHE A 193 -7.52 -5.35 0.27
CA PHE A 193 -7.26 -3.92 0.13
C PHE A 193 -6.27 -3.43 1.18
N VAL A 194 -6.42 -3.90 2.42
CA VAL A 194 -5.47 -3.62 3.49
C VAL A 194 -4.08 -4.17 3.14
N LEU A 195 -4.01 -5.37 2.54
CA LEU A 195 -2.75 -5.93 2.03
C LEU A 195 -2.14 -5.05 0.93
N SER A 196 -2.96 -4.54 0.00
CA SER A 196 -2.52 -3.62 -1.05
C SER A 196 -1.93 -2.32 -0.49
N PHE A 197 -2.44 -1.87 0.66
CA PHE A 197 -1.89 -0.72 1.38
C PHE A 197 -0.58 -1.07 2.11
N TYR A 198 -0.54 -2.17 2.88
CA TYR A 198 0.63 -2.55 3.68
C TYR A 198 1.92 -2.75 2.88
N VAL A 199 1.82 -3.24 1.64
CA VAL A 199 3.02 -3.44 0.80
C VAL A 199 3.77 -2.14 0.48
N ASP A 200 3.13 -0.98 0.64
CA ASP A 200 3.70 0.35 0.40
C ASP A 200 3.73 1.23 1.66
N VAL A 201 3.61 0.62 2.85
CA VAL A 201 3.71 1.35 4.13
C VAL A 201 5.14 1.41 4.65
N ALA A 202 5.93 0.38 4.37
CA ALA A 202 7.28 0.26 4.94
C ALA A 202 8.15 1.45 4.53
N PRO A 203 9.08 1.89 5.40
CA PRO A 203 10.08 2.89 5.02
C PRO A 203 10.80 2.47 3.73
N PRO A 204 11.14 3.41 2.82
CA PRO A 204 11.99 3.10 1.69
C PRO A 204 13.28 2.44 2.17
N VAL A 205 13.51 1.19 1.80
CA VAL A 205 14.59 0.36 2.37
C VAL A 205 15.98 0.95 2.13
N VAL A 206 16.13 1.76 1.10
CA VAL A 206 17.36 2.50 0.82
C VAL A 206 17.67 3.52 1.94
N SER A 207 16.64 4.12 2.53
CA SER A 207 16.79 5.02 3.68
C SER A 207 17.18 4.25 4.94
N ASN A 208 16.76 2.99 5.05
CA ASN A 208 17.20 2.11 6.13
C ASN A 208 18.71 1.81 6.05
N LYS A 209 19.40 2.11 4.95
CA LYS A 209 20.86 2.02 4.88
C LYS A 209 21.53 3.38 5.04
N TYR A 210 21.13 4.33 4.19
CA TYR A 210 21.84 5.60 4.03
C TYR A 210 21.24 6.77 4.83
N GLY A 211 20.18 6.54 5.60
CA GLY A 211 19.41 7.61 6.24
C GLY A 211 18.51 8.34 5.24
N PRO A 212 18.05 9.56 5.54
CA PRO A 212 17.09 10.26 4.70
C PRO A 212 17.73 10.66 3.38
N ILE A 213 17.21 10.13 2.27
CA ILE A 213 17.68 10.50 0.93
C ILE A 213 16.90 11.72 0.45
N ARG A 214 17.60 12.82 0.27
CA ARG A 214 17.06 13.99 -0.43
C ARG A 214 17.40 13.87 -1.90
N VAL A 215 16.40 13.95 -2.76
CA VAL A 215 16.62 14.22 -4.18
C VAL A 215 16.69 15.73 -4.30
N ASP A 216 17.87 16.27 -4.64
CA ASP A 216 18.00 17.68 -4.99
C ASP A 216 17.20 17.94 -6.27
N THR A 217 16.07 18.63 -6.16
CA THR A 217 15.16 18.94 -7.26
C THR A 217 15.67 20.09 -8.15
N ASN A 218 16.99 20.17 -8.38
CA ASN A 218 17.61 21.15 -9.28
C ASN A 218 17.81 20.55 -10.69
N LEU A 219 16.79 19.90 -11.23
CA LEU A 219 16.75 19.44 -12.63
C LEU A 219 15.45 19.91 -13.29
#